data_AF-A0A2V3UBS3-F1
#
_entry.id   AF-A0A2V3UBS3-F1
#
_cell.length_a   1.000
_cell.length_b   1.000
_cell.length_c   1.000
_cell.angle_alpha   90.00
_cell.angle_beta   90.00
_cell.angle_gamma   90.00
#
_symmetry.space_group_name_H-M   'P 1'
#
loop_
_entity.id
_entity.type
_entity.pdbx_description
1 polymer ?
#
loop_
_entity_poly.entity_id
_entity_poly.type
_entity_poly.pdbx_seq_one_letter_code
_entity_poly.pdbx_strand_id
1 'polypeptide(L)' 'MSIEHMNQKLRVTGVIDVVVTETVSDGDGGWVRSIRIFGPAGTSAPAVLEVVLGSAEKDSINIKTPELEF' A
#
# COMPACT_ATOMS: atom_id res chain seq x y z
N MET A 1 10.85 -14.37 -12.16
CA MET A 1 12.04 -13.77 -11.52
C MET A 1 11.53 -13.05 -10.28
N SER A 2 11.61 -13.68 -9.11
CA SER A 2 11.39 -12.98 -7.85
C SER A 2 12.66 -12.20 -7.53
N ILE A 3 12.53 -10.90 -7.33
CA ILE A 3 13.64 -10.10 -6.81
C ILE A 3 13.46 -10.09 -5.30
N GLU A 4 14.24 -10.91 -4.62
CA GLU A 4 14.30 -10.92 -3.17
C GLU A 4 15.28 -9.82 -2.71
N HIS A 5 14.78 -8.91 -1.86
CA HIS A 5 15.55 -7.88 -1.14
C HIS A 5 16.04 -6.68 -1.99
N MET A 6 15.12 -5.99 -2.66
CA MET A 6 15.39 -4.64 -3.20
C MET A 6 15.07 -3.56 -2.17
N ASN A 7 16.05 -2.72 -1.83
CA ASN A 7 15.79 -1.44 -1.18
C ASN A 7 15.60 -0.38 -2.28
N GLN A 8 14.39 0.13 -2.43
CA GLN A 8 14.06 1.19 -3.37
C GLN A 8 13.37 2.34 -2.63
N LYS A 9 13.88 3.56 -2.83
CA LYS A 9 13.24 4.79 -2.35
C LYS A 9 12.61 5.52 -3.51
N LEU A 10 11.31 5.80 -3.40
CA LEU A 10 10.55 6.58 -4.37
C LEU A 10 10.19 7.93 -3.74
N ARG A 11 10.47 9.02 -4.45
CA ARG A 11 9.98 10.35 -4.07
C ARG A 11 8.67 10.62 -4.80
N VAL A 12 7.56 10.45 -4.11
CA VAL A 12 6.23 10.81 -4.62
C VAL A 12 5.91 12.24 -4.15
N THR A 13 5.54 13.12 -5.07
CA THR A 13 5.23 14.53 -4.79
C THR A 13 3.76 14.82 -5.03
N GLY A 14 3.22 15.84 -4.35
CA GLY A 14 1.81 16.22 -4.47
C GLY A 14 0.85 15.23 -3.82
N VAL A 15 1.31 14.51 -2.79
CA VAL A 15 0.49 13.59 -2.00
C VAL A 15 -0.46 14.40 -1.13
N ILE A 16 -1.75 14.08 -1.20
CA ILE A 16 -2.76 14.68 -0.32
C ILE A 16 -3.45 13.65 0.57
N ASP A 17 -3.38 12.37 0.19
CA ASP A 17 -4.05 11.30 0.92
C ASP A 17 -3.29 9.98 0.74
N VAL A 18 -3.32 9.14 1.77
CA VAL A 18 -2.76 7.79 1.80
C VAL A 18 -3.79 6.88 2.42
N VAL A 19 -4.14 5.79 1.74
CA VAL A 19 -5.11 4.81 2.24
C VAL A 19 -4.45 3.46 2.34
N VAL A 20 -4.58 2.81 3.49
CA VAL A 20 -4.21 1.41 3.66
C VAL A 20 -5.49 0.57 3.60
N THR A 21 -5.57 -0.36 2.65
CA THR A 21 -6.76 -1.18 2.46
C THR A 21 -6.92 -2.21 3.57
N GLU A 22 -8.10 -2.82 3.64
CA GLU A 22 -8.31 -4.02 4.44
C GLU A 22 -7.39 -5.16 3.98
N THR A 23 -7.08 -6.06 4.93
CA THR A 23 -6.35 -7.29 4.63
C THR A 23 -7.33 -8.36 4.17
N VAL A 24 -7.14 -8.82 2.94
CA VAL A 24 -7.99 -9.82 2.28
C VAL A 24 -7.17 -11.06 1.90
N SER A 25 -7.83 -12.19 1.66
CA SER A 25 -7.14 -13.38 1.15
C SER A 25 -6.72 -13.17 -0.31
N ASP A 26 -5.56 -13.69 -0.69
CA ASP A 26 -5.06 -13.64 -2.07
C ASP A 26 -5.59 -14.78 -2.97
N GLY A 27 -6.29 -15.77 -2.40
CA GLY A 27 -6.79 -16.94 -3.11
C GLY A 27 -5.83 -18.14 -3.16
N ASP A 28 -4.56 -17.96 -2.77
CA ASP A 28 -3.50 -18.98 -2.79
C ASP A 28 -3.05 -19.40 -1.37
N GLY A 29 -3.86 -19.08 -0.36
CA GLY A 29 -3.61 -19.40 1.04
C GLY A 29 -2.82 -18.32 1.80
N GLY A 30 -2.54 -17.18 1.16
CA GLY A 30 -1.93 -16.01 1.77
C GLY A 30 -2.92 -14.86 1.97
N TRP A 31 -2.35 -13.73 2.38
CA TRP A 31 -3.03 -12.50 2.72
C TRP A 31 -2.37 -11.33 2.04
N VAL A 32 -3.18 -10.42 1.51
CA VAL A 32 -2.72 -9.20 0.84
C VAL A 32 -3.44 -7.96 1.35
N ARG A 33 -2.74 -6.83 1.30
CA ARG A 33 -3.31 -5.49 1.42
C ARG A 33 -2.47 -4.48 0.64
N SER A 34 -3.05 -3.33 0.37
CA SER A 34 -2.38 -2.27 -0.38
C SER A 34 -2.19 -1.01 0.44
N ILE A 35 -1.06 -0.33 0.22
CA ILE A 35 -0.86 1.09 0.54
C ILE A 35 -1.06 1.87 -0.76
N ARG A 36 -2.08 2.73 -0.78
CA ARG A 36 -2.45 3.56 -1.94
C ARG A 36 -2.16 5.02 -1.64
N ILE A 37 -1.39 5.66 -2.50
CA ILE A 37 -1.03 7.07 -2.40
C ILE A 37 -1.82 7.84 -3.45
N PHE A 38 -2.47 8.92 -3.05
CA PHE A 38 -3.30 9.74 -3.94
C PHE A 38 -2.74 11.15 -4.11
N GLY A 39 -2.85 11.63 -5.35
CA GLY A 39 -2.52 12.99 -5.74
C GLY A 39 -3.71 13.94 -5.59
N PRO A 40 -3.66 15.15 -6.19
CA PRO A 40 -4.62 16.24 -5.93
C PRO A 40 -6.11 15.92 -6.13
N ALA A 41 -6.46 14.93 -6.95
CA ALA A 41 -7.85 14.48 -7.13
C ALA A 41 -8.37 13.58 -5.98
N GLY A 42 -7.51 13.24 -5.02
CA GLY A 42 -7.84 12.40 -3.87
C GLY A 42 -8.28 11.00 -4.26
N THR A 43 -9.08 10.37 -3.41
CA THR A 43 -9.63 9.02 -3.62
C THR A 43 -10.68 8.93 -4.73
N SER A 44 -11.06 10.06 -5.35
CA SER A 44 -11.98 10.10 -6.49
C SER A 44 -11.32 9.70 -7.83
N ALA A 45 -9.98 9.56 -7.84
CA ALA A 45 -9.18 9.16 -8.99
C ALA A 45 -8.32 7.94 -8.65
N PRO A 46 -7.72 7.26 -9.66
CA PRO A 46 -6.76 6.20 -9.42
C PRO A 46 -5.58 6.68 -8.55
N ALA A 47 -5.06 5.77 -7.71
CA ALA A 47 -3.87 6.04 -6.91
C ALA A 47 -2.68 6.35 -7.84
N VAL A 48 -1.85 7.32 -7.43
CA VAL A 48 -0.60 7.67 -8.15
C VAL A 48 0.49 6.63 -7.89
N LEU A 49 0.41 5.91 -6.77
CA LEU A 49 1.24 4.75 -6.45
C LEU A 49 0.43 3.76 -5.61
N GLU A 50 0.53 2.49 -5.93
CA GLU A 50 0.01 1.39 -5.11
C GLU A 50 1.15 0.42 -4.80
N VAL A 51 1.33 0.13 -3.51
CA VAL A 51 2.26 -0.89 -3.02
C VAL A 51 1.44 -2.02 -2.44
N VAL A 52 1.51 -3.19 -3.08
CA VAL A 52 0.85 -4.40 -2.61
C VAL A 52 1.80 -5.14 -1.67
N LEU A 53 1.29 -5.50 -0.50
CA LEU A 53 2.00 -6.24 0.53
C LEU A 53 1.36 -7.61 0.66
N GLY A 54 2.15 -8.66 0.53
CA GLY A 54 1.72 -10.05 0.68
C GLY A 54 2.40 -10.74 1.86
N SER A 55 1.68 -11.65 2.51
CA SER A 55 2.24 -12.52 3.53
C SER A 55 1.45 -13.81 3.70
N ALA A 56 2.09 -14.84 4.26
CA ALA A 56 1.45 -16.08 4.67
C ALA A 56 0.54 -15.91 5.91
N GLU A 57 0.86 -14.96 6.80
CA GLU A 57 0.11 -14.72 8.04
C GLU A 57 -0.60 -13.36 8.00
N LYS A 58 -1.91 -13.35 8.27
CA LYS A 58 -2.73 -12.12 8.22
C LYS A 58 -2.17 -10.98 9.09
N ASP A 59 -1.73 -11.32 10.29
CA ASP A 59 -1.32 -10.34 11.30
C ASP A 59 0.07 -9.75 11.05
N SER A 60 0.86 -10.39 10.18
CA SER A 60 2.20 -9.90 9.82
C SER A 60 2.18 -8.65 8.93
N ILE A 61 1.04 -8.33 8.30
CA ILE A 61 0.83 -7.11 7.50
C ILE A 61 -0.14 -6.14 8.20
N ASN A 62 -0.02 -5.98 9.52
CA ASN A 62 -0.83 -5.05 10.30
C ASN A 62 -0.30 -3.61 10.27
N ILE A 63 -0.50 -2.94 9.13
CA ILE A 63 -0.16 -1.53 8.92
C ILE A 63 -1.42 -0.68 9.12
N LYS A 64 -1.28 0.47 9.79
CA LYS A 64 -2.34 1.45 9.91
C LYS A 64 -2.11 2.58 8.92
N THR A 65 -3.21 3.15 8.42
CA THR A 65 -3.15 4.40 7.65
C THR A 65 -2.47 5.48 8.50
N PRO A 66 -1.41 6.13 8.00
CA PRO A 66 -0.79 7.24 8.71
C PRO A 66 -1.72 8.46 8.69
N GLU A 67 -1.75 9.20 9.80
CA GLU A 67 -2.35 10.53 9.82
C GLU A 67 -1.36 11.51 9.17
N LEU A 68 -1.80 12.24 8.14
CA LEU A 68 -0.99 13.27 7.49
C LEU A 68 -1.26 14.61 8.17
N GLU A 69 -0.25 15.15 8.83
CA GLU A 69 -0.24 16.53 9.32
C GLU A 69 0.56 17.40 8.34
N PHE A 70 -0.03 18.51 7.88
CA PHE A 70 0.58 19.48 6.96
C PHE A 70 0.84 20.81 7.65
#